data_AF-A0A6J7AKN4-F1
#
_entry.id   AF-A0A6J7AKN4-F1
#
_cell.length_a   1.000
_cell.length_b   1.000
_cell.length_c   1.000
_cell.angle_alpha   90.00
_cell.angle_beta   90.00
_cell.angle_gamma   90.00
#
_symmetry.space_group_name_H-M   'P 1'
#
loop_
_entity.id
_entity.type
_entity.pdbx_description
1 polymer ?
#
loop_
_entity_poly.entity_id
_entity_poly.type
_entity_poly.pdbx_seq_one_letter_code
_entity_poly.pdbx_strand_id
1 'polypeptide(L)'
;MRREGERLGFDVEGVELDARDGDIVSSTRIRTLIRDGQVGAAADLLGRVHEVCGVVARGDGRGGTELGYPTANLLTQDGLAIPGVGIYAGWYRDEKIGSVPAAISVGRRPTFYDKAEPLIEAHLLDFDGDLYERTARVSFLDFLRDEERFDGVDALKAQMGLDVEGARDLCRSRSDLAPNKG
;
A
#
# COMPACT_ATOMS: atom_id res chain seq x y z
N MET A 1 36.40 -6.10 -0.24
CA MET A 1 35.67 -5.68 -1.46
C MET A 1 36.51 -4.83 -2.39
N ARG A 2 37.13 -3.71 -1.98
CA ARG A 2 38.03 -2.93 -2.87
C ARG A 2 39.22 -3.72 -3.45
N ARG A 3 39.81 -4.64 -2.69
CA ARG A 3 40.93 -5.48 -3.16
C ARG A 3 40.57 -6.52 -4.22
N GLU A 4 39.29 -6.83 -4.40
CA GLU A 4 38.85 -7.93 -5.28
C GLU A 4 38.35 -7.44 -6.64
N GLY A 5 38.07 -6.13 -6.78
CA GLY A 5 37.69 -5.51 -8.06
C GLY A 5 38.86 -5.39 -9.04
N GLU A 6 40.06 -5.05 -8.55
CA GLU A 6 41.28 -4.94 -9.37
C GLU A 6 41.70 -6.27 -10.01
N ARG A 7 41.30 -7.42 -9.44
CA ARG A 7 41.66 -8.75 -9.94
C ARG A 7 40.73 -9.26 -11.05
N LEU A 8 39.55 -8.66 -11.22
CA LEU A 8 38.49 -9.15 -12.11
C LEU A 8 38.07 -8.16 -13.21
N GLY A 9 38.71 -6.98 -13.29
CA GLY A 9 38.53 -6.07 -14.43
C GLY A 9 37.19 -5.34 -14.47
N PHE A 10 36.53 -5.14 -13.32
CA PHE A 10 35.34 -4.30 -13.22
C PHE A 10 35.63 -3.08 -12.37
N ASP A 11 35.21 -1.92 -12.86
CA ASP A 11 35.29 -0.66 -12.14
C ASP A 11 34.22 -0.63 -11.05
N VAL A 12 34.62 -0.25 -9.83
CA VAL A 12 33.71 -0.17 -8.68
C VAL A 12 33.43 1.30 -8.41
N GLU A 13 32.40 1.84 -9.04
CA GLU A 13 31.82 3.11 -8.64
C GLU A 13 30.97 2.91 -7.38
N GLY A 14 31.53 3.29 -6.23
CA GLY A 14 30.75 3.42 -5.01
C GLY A 14 29.83 4.63 -5.14
N VAL A 15 28.55 4.40 -5.44
CA VAL A 15 27.54 5.47 -5.38
C VAL A 15 27.42 5.90 -3.92
N GLU A 16 27.80 7.15 -3.62
CA GLU A 16 27.59 7.74 -2.31
C GLU A 16 26.09 7.80 -2.03
N LEU A 17 25.68 7.33 -0.84
CA LEU A 17 24.28 7.37 -0.41
C LEU A 17 23.85 8.84 -0.32
N ASP A 18 22.88 9.24 -1.15
CA ASP A 18 22.32 10.59 -1.15
C ASP A 18 21.68 10.86 0.22
N ALA A 19 22.40 11.59 1.07
CA ALA A 19 21.98 11.96 2.41
C ALA A 19 21.07 13.19 2.30
N ARG A 20 19.80 12.99 1.94
CA ARG A 20 18.79 14.03 2.13
C ARG A 20 18.57 14.19 3.64
N ASP A 21 18.82 15.39 4.16
CA ASP A 21 18.63 15.80 5.57
C ASP A 21 19.42 15.04 6.65
N GLY A 22 20.64 14.58 6.34
CA GLY A 22 21.56 14.05 7.36
C GLY A 22 21.22 12.67 7.90
N ASP A 23 20.10 12.09 7.47
CA ASP A 23 19.75 10.72 7.76
C ASP A 23 20.20 9.77 6.64
N ILE A 24 20.88 8.69 7.02
CA ILE A 24 21.30 7.64 6.09
C ILE A 24 20.05 6.99 5.49
N VAL A 25 19.78 7.27 4.21
CA VAL A 25 18.79 6.54 3.41
C VAL A 25 19.28 5.10 3.26
N SER A 26 18.67 4.16 3.97
CA SER A 26 19.00 2.73 3.85
C SER A 26 17.76 1.91 3.60
N SER A 27 17.91 0.82 2.84
CA SER A 27 16.79 -0.10 2.57
C SER A 27 16.23 -0.71 3.86
N THR A 28 17.05 -0.88 4.90
CA THR A 28 16.59 -1.38 6.21
C THR A 28 15.66 -0.37 6.87
N ARG A 29 16.04 0.92 6.93
CA ARG A 29 15.20 1.98 7.49
C ARG A 29 13.87 2.09 6.75
N ILE A 30 13.89 2.12 5.41
CA ILE A 30 12.67 2.19 4.60
C ILE A 30 11.75 1.00 4.89
N ARG A 31 12.29 -0.22 4.96
CA ARG A 31 11.49 -1.41 5.31
C ARG A 31 10.90 -1.36 6.71
N THR A 32 11.62 -0.80 7.69
CA THR A 32 11.11 -0.59 9.04
C THR A 32 9.95 0.39 9.02
N LEU A 33 10.12 1.57 8.42
CA LEU A 33 9.06 2.57 8.30
C LEU A 33 7.79 2.00 7.65
N ILE A 34 7.93 1.25 6.55
CA ILE A 34 6.80 0.59 5.90
C ILE A 34 6.11 -0.37 6.88
N ARG A 35 6.86 -1.28 7.51
CA ARG A 35 6.30 -2.28 8.45
C ARG A 35 5.61 -1.64 9.65
N ASP A 36 6.07 -0.49 10.09
CA ASP A 36 5.51 0.27 11.21
C ASP A 36 4.34 1.18 10.77
N GLY A 37 3.92 1.11 9.49
CA GLY A 37 2.82 1.90 8.93
C GLY A 37 3.19 3.35 8.60
N GLN A 38 4.44 3.76 8.79
CA GLN A 38 4.95 5.09 8.51
C GLN A 38 5.26 5.28 7.01
N VAL A 39 4.27 5.02 6.17
CA VAL A 39 4.40 4.98 4.70
C VAL A 39 4.69 6.36 4.09
N GLY A 40 4.18 7.45 4.68
CA GLY A 40 4.50 8.82 4.27
C GLY A 40 5.99 9.15 4.48
N ALA A 41 6.53 8.84 5.66
CA ALA A 41 7.96 9.02 5.93
C ALA A 41 8.83 8.13 5.02
N ALA A 42 8.38 6.91 4.71
CA ALA A 42 9.05 6.08 3.72
C ALA A 42 9.04 6.71 2.32
N ALA A 43 7.94 7.36 1.93
CA ALA A 43 7.81 8.05 0.65
C ALA A 43 8.76 9.25 0.53
N ASP A 44 8.94 10.01 1.61
CA ASP A 44 9.88 11.14 1.65
C ASP A 44 11.34 10.68 1.41
N LEU A 45 11.72 9.51 1.97
CA LEU A 45 13.02 8.91 1.73
C LEU A 45 13.16 8.28 0.34
N LEU A 46 12.06 7.73 -0.22
CA LEU A 46 12.05 7.05 -1.52
C LEU A 46 11.88 8.01 -2.70
N GLY A 47 11.40 9.23 -2.47
CA GLY A 47 10.93 10.16 -3.49
C GLY A 47 9.68 9.70 -4.24
N ARG A 48 8.98 8.67 -3.74
CA ARG A 48 7.75 8.10 -4.30
C ARG A 48 7.01 7.31 -3.24
N VAL A 49 5.69 7.15 -3.42
CA VAL A 49 4.90 6.26 -2.56
C VAL A 49 5.30 4.79 -2.70
N HIS A 50 5.18 4.05 -1.60
CA HIS A 50 5.41 2.61 -1.59
C HIS A 50 4.26 1.90 -2.30
N GLU A 51 4.59 0.88 -3.12
CA GLU A 51 3.61 0.19 -3.96
C GLU A 51 3.73 -1.32 -3.80
N VAL A 52 2.57 -1.97 -3.80
CA VAL A 52 2.42 -3.43 -3.77
C VAL A 52 1.63 -3.86 -5.02
N CYS A 53 2.08 -4.92 -5.68
CA CYS A 53 1.45 -5.49 -6.86
C CYS A 53 0.85 -6.85 -6.53
N GLY A 54 -0.27 -7.19 -7.16
CA GLY A 54 -0.93 -8.48 -6.99
C GLY A 54 -2.08 -8.68 -7.96
N VAL A 55 -2.77 -9.80 -7.79
CA VAL A 55 -4.01 -10.11 -8.53
C VAL A 55 -5.19 -9.87 -7.62
N VAL A 56 -6.21 -9.18 -8.14
CA VAL A 56 -7.46 -9.00 -7.41
C VAL A 56 -8.22 -10.32 -7.38
N ALA A 57 -8.39 -10.87 -6.19
CA ALA A 57 -9.14 -12.10 -5.97
C ALA A 57 -10.54 -11.80 -5.43
N ARG A 58 -11.40 -12.83 -5.46
CA ARG A 58 -12.65 -12.80 -4.70
C ARG A 58 -12.33 -12.90 -3.22
N GLY A 59 -12.78 -11.92 -2.44
CA GLY A 59 -12.78 -12.02 -0.98
C GLY A 59 -13.85 -13.00 -0.50
N ASP A 60 -13.99 -13.16 0.82
CA ASP A 60 -14.95 -14.09 1.43
C ASP A 60 -16.42 -13.64 1.29
N GLY A 61 -16.68 -12.56 0.54
CA GLY A 61 -18.01 -12.01 0.27
C GLY A 61 -18.66 -11.28 1.46
N ARG A 62 -18.00 -11.22 2.62
CA ARG A 62 -18.58 -10.75 3.90
C ARG A 62 -18.36 -9.28 4.25
N GLY A 63 -17.66 -8.51 3.40
CA GLY A 63 -17.22 -7.15 3.74
C GLY A 63 -17.77 -6.10 2.77
N GLY A 64 -17.06 -5.86 1.68
CA GLY A 64 -17.34 -4.72 0.80
C GLY A 64 -18.71 -4.73 0.11
N THR A 65 -19.02 -5.78 -0.66
CA THR A 65 -20.19 -5.80 -1.55
C THR A 65 -21.53 -5.74 -0.80
N GLU A 66 -21.68 -6.46 0.32
CA GLU A 66 -22.90 -6.41 1.15
C GLU A 66 -23.07 -5.05 1.86
N LEU A 67 -21.98 -4.33 2.08
CA LEU A 67 -21.97 -2.98 2.66
C LEU A 67 -22.16 -1.88 1.60
N GLY A 68 -22.12 -2.21 0.31
CA GLY A 68 -22.23 -1.25 -0.81
C GLY A 68 -20.90 -0.64 -1.26
N TYR A 69 -19.76 -1.22 -0.87
CA TYR A 69 -18.41 -0.74 -1.19
C TYR A 69 -17.63 -1.81 -1.94
N PRO A 70 -17.51 -1.76 -3.28
CA PRO A 70 -16.70 -2.73 -4.02
C PRO A 70 -15.24 -2.66 -3.57
N THR A 71 -14.68 -3.81 -3.21
CA THR A 71 -13.31 -3.96 -2.67
C THR A 71 -12.45 -4.81 -3.56
N ALA A 72 -11.27 -4.31 -3.92
CA ALA A 72 -10.22 -5.12 -4.52
C ALA A 72 -9.42 -5.83 -3.42
N ASN A 73 -9.59 -7.15 -3.29
CA ASN A 73 -8.80 -7.99 -2.39
C ASN A 73 -7.51 -8.38 -3.12
N LEU A 74 -6.37 -7.81 -2.73
CA LEU A 74 -5.11 -8.03 -3.44
C LEU A 74 -4.38 -9.27 -2.90
N LEU A 75 -4.18 -10.27 -3.75
CA LEU A 75 -3.26 -11.38 -3.48
C LEU A 75 -1.86 -11.01 -3.93
N THR A 76 -0.97 -10.85 -2.97
CA THR A 76 0.42 -10.42 -3.17
C THR A 76 1.37 -11.60 -3.21
N GLN A 77 2.51 -11.46 -3.89
CA GLN A 77 3.60 -12.44 -3.82
C GLN A 77 4.40 -12.31 -2.52
N ASP A 78 5.04 -13.41 -2.12
CA ASP A 78 5.95 -13.43 -0.97
C ASP A 78 7.13 -12.45 -1.15
N GLY A 79 7.60 -11.89 -0.03
CA GLY A 79 8.81 -11.06 0.01
C GLY A 79 8.58 -9.56 -0.22
N LEU A 80 7.35 -9.13 -0.49
CA LEU A 80 6.99 -7.71 -0.52
C LEU A 80 6.94 -7.12 0.91
N ALA A 81 7.48 -5.92 1.08
CA ALA A 81 7.30 -5.17 2.32
C ALA A 81 5.87 -4.64 2.35
N ILE A 82 5.00 -5.28 3.14
CA ILE A 82 3.61 -4.84 3.30
C ILE A 82 3.55 -3.94 4.55
N PRO A 83 2.81 -2.83 4.49
CA PRO A 83 2.64 -1.97 5.65
C PRO A 83 2.10 -2.70 6.89
N GLY A 84 2.23 -2.06 8.05
CA GLY A 84 1.61 -2.53 9.28
C GLY A 84 0.09 -2.64 9.16
N VAL A 85 -0.53 -3.30 10.14
CA VAL A 85 -2.00 -3.39 10.19
C VAL A 85 -2.60 -1.99 10.35
N GLY A 86 -3.68 -1.69 9.62
CA GLY A 86 -4.37 -0.41 9.70
C GLY A 86 -5.03 0.01 8.40
N ILE A 87 -5.59 1.23 8.40
CA ILE A 87 -6.25 1.86 7.26
C ILE A 87 -5.35 2.97 6.73
N TYR A 88 -5.21 3.01 5.41
CA TYR A 88 -4.30 3.92 4.70
C TYR A 88 -5.02 4.65 3.58
N ALA A 89 -4.57 5.87 3.29
CA ALA A 89 -4.90 6.58 2.06
C ALA A 89 -3.93 6.17 0.95
N GLY A 90 -4.41 6.12 -0.28
CA GLY A 90 -3.55 5.81 -1.41
C GLY A 90 -4.28 5.65 -2.73
N TRP A 91 -3.69 4.89 -3.64
CA TRP A 91 -4.26 4.66 -4.96
C TRP A 91 -4.33 3.19 -5.30
N TYR A 92 -5.43 2.79 -5.92
CA TYR A 92 -5.52 1.58 -6.72
C TYR A 92 -5.21 1.91 -8.17
N ARG A 93 -4.56 0.98 -8.89
CA ARG A 93 -4.31 1.10 -10.32
C ARG A 93 -4.37 -0.24 -11.03
N ASP A 94 -5.07 -0.26 -12.16
CA ASP A 94 -4.93 -1.30 -13.18
C ASP A 94 -4.89 -0.68 -14.59
N GLU A 95 -4.63 -1.51 -15.61
CA GLU A 95 -4.53 -1.06 -17.01
C GLU A 95 -5.84 -0.51 -17.58
N LYS A 96 -7.00 -0.95 -17.08
CA LYS A 96 -8.32 -0.62 -17.64
C LYS A 96 -8.87 0.69 -17.08
N ILE A 97 -8.76 0.91 -15.77
CA ILE A 97 -9.34 2.08 -15.11
C ILE A 97 -8.31 3.16 -14.77
N GLY A 98 -7.02 2.86 -14.91
CA GLY A 98 -5.94 3.75 -14.52
C GLY A 98 -5.86 3.90 -12.99
N SER A 99 -5.36 5.03 -12.53
CA SER A 99 -5.20 5.28 -11.09
C SER A 99 -6.42 5.96 -10.50
N VAL A 100 -6.93 5.41 -9.41
CA VAL A 100 -8.04 6.00 -8.65
C VAL A 100 -7.66 6.06 -7.16
N PRO A 101 -8.03 7.13 -6.44
CA PRO A 101 -7.89 7.17 -4.99
C PRO A 101 -8.64 6.00 -4.34
N ALA A 102 -8.07 5.48 -3.24
CA ALA A 102 -8.64 4.40 -2.48
C ALA A 102 -8.32 4.54 -0.98
N ALA A 103 -9.27 4.13 -0.14
CA ALA A 103 -8.97 3.77 1.24
C ALA A 103 -8.52 2.30 1.25
N ILE A 104 -7.38 2.01 1.87
CA ILE A 104 -6.72 0.71 1.80
C ILE A 104 -6.66 0.13 3.21
N SER A 105 -7.33 -0.99 3.44
CA SER A 105 -7.20 -1.78 4.65
C SER A 105 -6.06 -2.77 4.51
N VAL A 106 -5.17 -2.82 5.50
CA VAL A 106 -4.17 -3.86 5.67
C VAL A 106 -4.50 -4.61 6.95
N GLY A 107 -4.98 -5.84 6.79
CA GLY A 107 -5.32 -6.75 7.88
C GLY A 107 -4.44 -8.00 7.87
N ARG A 108 -4.83 -8.98 8.69
CA ARG A 108 -4.24 -10.33 8.72
C ARG A 108 -5.35 -11.37 8.71
N ARG A 109 -5.21 -12.40 7.88
CA ARG A 109 -6.12 -13.55 7.98
C ARG A 109 -5.91 -14.24 9.33
N PRO A 110 -6.97 -14.53 10.10
CA PRO A 110 -6.87 -15.43 11.23
C PRO A 110 -6.51 -16.83 10.70
N THR A 111 -5.25 -17.24 10.82
CA THR A 111 -4.81 -18.58 10.45
C THR A 111 -4.45 -19.37 11.70
N PHE A 112 -4.68 -20.68 11.66
CA PHE A 112 -4.26 -21.62 12.72
C PHE A 112 -2.74 -21.87 12.73
N TYR A 113 -1.98 -21.23 11.83
CA TYR A 113 -0.53 -21.39 11.68
C TYR A 113 0.18 -20.07 12.02
N ASP A 114 1.41 -20.13 12.53
CA ASP A 114 2.18 -18.99 13.06
C ASP A 114 2.45 -17.84 12.05
N LYS A 115 2.13 -18.01 10.77
CA LYS A 115 2.24 -16.98 9.74
C LYS A 115 0.86 -16.68 9.15
N ALA A 116 0.20 -15.68 9.71
CA ALA A 116 -0.96 -15.05 9.10
C ALA A 116 -0.54 -14.29 7.84
N GLU A 117 -1.13 -14.64 6.69
CA GLU A 117 -0.95 -13.90 5.46
C GLU A 117 -1.57 -12.50 5.59
N PRO A 118 -0.87 -11.45 5.13
CA PRO A 118 -1.43 -10.11 5.07
C PRO A 118 -2.60 -10.08 4.07
N LEU A 119 -3.64 -9.36 4.45
CA LEU A 119 -4.81 -9.12 3.62
C LEU A 119 -4.81 -7.64 3.25
N ILE A 120 -4.81 -7.32 1.96
CA ILE A 120 -4.90 -5.93 1.49
C ILE A 120 -6.22 -5.78 0.75
N GLU A 121 -7.06 -4.87 1.23
CA GLU A 121 -8.35 -4.53 0.62
C GLU A 121 -8.34 -3.07 0.23
N ALA A 122 -8.45 -2.78 -1.07
CA ALA A 122 -8.60 -1.41 -1.56
C ALA A 122 -10.07 -1.10 -1.85
N HIS A 123 -10.61 -0.11 -1.16
CA HIS A 123 -11.94 0.46 -1.38
C HIS A 123 -11.79 1.65 -2.35
N LEU A 124 -12.18 1.43 -3.61
CA LEU A 124 -12.05 2.45 -4.65
C LEU A 124 -13.17 3.49 -4.51
N LEU A 125 -12.80 4.76 -4.66
CA LEU A 125 -13.76 5.85 -4.62
C LEU A 125 -14.58 5.93 -5.91
N ASP A 126 -15.91 6.10 -5.75
CA ASP A 126 -16.86 6.32 -6.84
C ASP A 126 -16.82 5.26 -7.96
N PHE A 127 -16.36 4.04 -7.65
CA PHE A 127 -16.22 2.96 -8.61
C PHE A 127 -17.36 1.95 -8.45
N ASP A 128 -17.99 1.60 -9.58
CA ASP A 128 -18.94 0.50 -9.67
C ASP A 128 -18.49 -0.42 -10.82
N GLY A 129 -18.27 -1.70 -10.50
CA GLY A 129 -17.80 -2.69 -11.47
C GLY A 129 -17.01 -3.84 -10.86
N ASP A 130 -16.64 -4.79 -11.72
CA ASP A 130 -15.87 -5.98 -11.34
C ASP A 130 -14.36 -5.78 -11.60
N LEU A 131 -13.55 -6.01 -10.56
CA LEU A 131 -12.09 -5.93 -10.57
C LEU A 131 -11.42 -7.31 -10.54
N TYR A 132 -12.16 -8.41 -10.39
CA TYR A 132 -11.58 -9.74 -10.22
C TYR A 132 -10.67 -10.14 -11.38
N GLU A 133 -9.64 -10.91 -11.03
CA GLU A 133 -8.62 -11.46 -11.94
C GLU A 133 -7.75 -10.40 -12.64
N ARG A 134 -7.91 -9.12 -12.28
CA ARG A 134 -7.04 -8.05 -12.77
C ARG A 134 -5.74 -8.02 -12.00
N THR A 135 -4.65 -7.85 -12.71
CA THR A 135 -3.38 -7.44 -12.11
C THR A 135 -3.48 -5.97 -11.73
N ALA A 136 -3.25 -5.67 -10.46
CA ALA A 136 -3.38 -4.34 -9.91
C ALA A 136 -2.20 -3.96 -9.05
N ARG A 137 -2.03 -2.65 -8.90
CA ARG A 137 -1.06 -2.01 -8.01
C ARG A 137 -1.80 -1.18 -6.98
N VAL A 138 -1.38 -1.29 -5.73
CA VAL A 138 -1.88 -0.50 -4.61
C VAL A 138 -0.71 0.31 -4.04
N SER A 139 -0.84 1.63 -4.08
CA SER A 139 0.15 2.58 -3.60
C SER A 139 -0.31 3.20 -2.28
N PHE A 140 0.58 3.27 -1.30
CA PHE A 140 0.30 3.76 0.06
C PHE A 140 0.85 5.17 0.22
N LEU A 141 -0.05 6.14 0.41
CA LEU A 141 0.29 7.55 0.58
C LEU A 141 0.53 7.89 2.05
N ASP A 142 -0.46 7.60 2.91
CA ASP A 142 -0.40 7.94 4.32
C ASP A 142 -1.26 7.01 5.18
N PHE A 143 -0.97 6.96 6.48
CA PHE A 143 -1.77 6.24 7.45
C PHE A 143 -2.98 7.08 7.87
N LEU A 144 -4.16 6.47 7.91
CA LEU A 144 -5.40 7.12 8.35
C LEU A 144 -5.71 6.79 9.81
N ARG A 145 -5.75 5.49 10.15
CA ARG A 145 -6.11 5.02 11.50
C ARG A 145 -5.83 3.53 11.69
N ASP A 146 -5.83 3.10 12.93
CA ASP A 146 -5.80 1.68 13.30
C ASP A 146 -7.12 0.97 12.94
N GLU A 147 -7.09 -0.37 12.88
CA GLU A 147 -8.30 -1.19 12.80
C GLU A 147 -9.13 -1.05 14.08
N GLU A 148 -10.46 -1.00 13.92
CA GLU A 148 -11.41 -0.87 15.03
C GLU A 148 -12.53 -1.90 14.89
N ARG A 149 -13.07 -2.35 16.01
CA ARG A 149 -14.29 -3.16 16.04
C ARG A 149 -15.51 -2.25 16.14
N PHE A 150 -16.46 -2.44 15.24
CA PHE A 150 -17.69 -1.65 15.22
C PHE A 150 -18.86 -2.43 15.81
N ASP A 151 -19.70 -1.75 16.59
CA ASP A 151 -20.94 -2.28 17.15
C ASP A 151 -22.06 -2.23 16.10
N GLY A 152 -21.87 -2.96 14.99
CA GLY A 152 -22.86 -3.13 13.94
C GLY A 152 -22.50 -2.47 12.60
N VAL A 153 -23.32 -2.79 11.60
CA VAL A 153 -23.10 -2.46 10.19
C VAL A 153 -23.13 -0.95 9.93
N ASP A 154 -24.03 -0.21 10.57
CA ASP A 154 -24.18 1.23 10.32
C ASP A 154 -22.97 2.04 10.82
N ALA A 155 -22.43 1.67 11.99
CA ALA A 155 -21.20 2.28 12.53
C ALA A 155 -20.00 2.01 11.62
N LEU A 156 -19.86 0.77 11.14
CA LEU A 156 -18.83 0.41 10.17
C LEU A 156 -18.96 1.23 8.87
N LYS A 157 -20.15 1.34 8.29
CA LYS A 157 -20.39 2.13 7.07
C LYS A 157 -20.06 3.60 7.27
N ALA A 158 -20.47 4.18 8.40
CA ALA A 158 -20.16 5.57 8.72
C ALA A 158 -18.64 5.80 8.77
N GLN A 159 -17.89 4.92 9.44
CA GLN A 159 -16.44 5.04 9.50
C GLN A 159 -15.78 4.82 8.13
N MET A 160 -16.23 3.84 7.35
CA MET A 160 -15.73 3.63 5.98
C MET A 160 -15.93 4.86 5.10
N GLY A 161 -17.06 5.57 5.26
CA GLY A 161 -17.30 6.84 4.58
C GLY A 161 -16.30 7.93 4.96
N LEU A 162 -15.94 8.03 6.25
CA LEU A 162 -14.91 8.96 6.72
C LEU A 162 -13.52 8.60 6.17
N ASP A 163 -13.18 7.31 6.15
CA ASP A 163 -11.89 6.81 5.64
C ASP A 163 -11.76 7.12 4.14
N VAL A 164 -12.86 6.94 3.39
CA VAL A 164 -12.95 7.27 1.97
C VAL A 164 -12.72 8.77 1.73
N GLU A 165 -13.41 9.65 2.45
CA GLU A 165 -13.22 11.09 2.28
C GLU A 165 -11.82 11.55 2.71
N GLY A 166 -11.27 10.98 3.79
CA GLY A 166 -9.89 11.21 4.19
C GLY A 166 -8.88 10.81 3.12
N ALA A 167 -9.07 9.63 2.50
CA ALA A 167 -8.25 9.19 1.38
C ALA A 167 -8.39 10.12 0.15
N ARG A 168 -9.61 10.59 -0.15
CA ARG A 168 -9.89 11.54 -1.23
C ARG A 168 -9.09 12.82 -1.06
N ASP A 169 -9.15 13.41 0.13
CA ASP A 169 -8.53 14.70 0.42
C ASP A 169 -7.01 14.61 0.40
N LEU A 170 -6.42 13.57 1.02
CA LEU A 170 -4.97 13.35 0.99
C LEU A 170 -4.45 13.09 -0.42
N CYS A 171 -5.14 12.25 -1.19
CA CYS A 171 -4.74 11.98 -2.58
C CYS A 171 -4.85 13.21 -3.47
N ARG A 172 -5.83 14.08 -3.20
CA ARG A 172 -5.96 15.37 -3.89
C ARG A 172 -4.84 16.33 -3.49
N SER A 173 -4.49 16.42 -2.21
CA SER A 173 -3.44 17.32 -1.73
C SER A 173 -2.03 16.87 -2.14
N ARG A 174 -1.83 15.57 -2.37
CA ARG A 174 -0.56 14.97 -2.80
C ARG A 174 -0.62 14.36 -4.20
N SER A 175 -1.31 15.05 -5.13
CA SER A 175 -1.40 14.60 -6.52
C SER A 175 -0.03 14.55 -7.23
N ASP A 176 0.96 15.28 -6.71
CA ASP A 176 2.36 15.23 -7.14
C ASP A 176 3.01 13.85 -6.95
N LEU A 177 2.53 13.08 -5.98
CA LEU A 177 2.97 11.71 -5.71
C LEU A 177 2.09 10.64 -6.36
N ALA A 178 1.00 11.03 -7.04
CA ALA A 178 0.15 10.07 -7.72
C ALA A 178 0.98 9.30 -8.76
N PRO A 179 0.93 7.96 -8.78
CA PRO A 179 1.82 7.23 -9.68
C PRO A 179 1.49 7.55 -11.15
N ASN A 180 2.49 7.64 -12.03
CA ASN A 180 2.27 8.02 -13.43
C ASN A 180 1.57 6.91 -14.22
N LYS A 181 0.71 7.29 -15.19
CA LYS A 181 0.25 6.36 -16.24
C LYS A 181 1.52 5.87 -16.96
N GLY A 182 1.94 4.65 -16.67
CA GLY A 182 3.07 4.01 -17.34
C GLY A 182 2.83 3.88 -18.83
#